data_AF-A0A7V3EQW1-F1
#
_entry.id   AF-A0A7V3EQW1-F1
#
_cell.length_a   1.000
_cell.length_b   1.000
_cell.length_c   1.000
_cell.angle_alpha   90.00
_cell.angle_beta   90.00
_cell.angle_gamma   90.00
#
_symmetry.space_group_name_H-M   'P 1'
#
loop_
_entity.id
_entity.type
_entity.pdbx_description
1 polymer ?
#
loop_
_entity_poly.entity_id
_entity_poly.type
_entity_poly.pdbx_seq_one_letter_code
_entity_poly.pdbx_strand_id
1 'polypeptide(L)'
;KLSHMLAMVIAGISVFIVLIKSEPYRINRLLVFLDPSHDQQGIGYQINQALLAIGSGGIFGLGLGHSLQKFNYLPEPVGDSIFAIIGEELGLVGTISLVFLFLILAIRGLRIAKNAPDQFASLIAIGIVSWITLQAFVNIAAITGLIPLTGIPLPFISYGGTSIIFLLMGAGILINISKQVKIIK
;
A
#
# COMPACT_ATOMS: atom_id res chain seq x y z
N LYS A 1 28.32 11.96 -20.90
CA LYS A 1 27.35 10.86 -20.62
C LYS A 1 26.96 10.84 -19.13
N LEU A 2 27.91 10.72 -18.20
CA LEU A 2 27.63 10.79 -16.75
C LEU A 2 27.10 12.17 -16.27
N SER A 3 27.59 13.25 -16.88
CA SER A 3 27.14 14.63 -16.61
C SER A 3 25.66 14.86 -16.89
N HIS A 4 25.11 14.28 -17.96
CA HIS A 4 23.68 14.38 -18.28
C HIS A 4 22.81 13.55 -17.32
N MET A 5 23.30 12.39 -16.87
CA MET A 5 22.60 11.59 -15.85
C MET A 5 22.56 12.33 -14.51
N LEU A 6 23.68 12.90 -14.08
CA LEU A 6 23.74 13.74 -12.87
C LEU A 6 22.86 14.98 -13.00
N ALA A 7 22.87 15.65 -14.14
CA ALA A 7 22.01 16.81 -14.38
C ALA A 7 20.52 16.44 -14.32
N MET A 8 20.11 15.29 -14.89
CA MET A 8 18.73 14.81 -14.78
C MET A 8 18.35 14.43 -13.36
N VAL A 9 19.23 13.79 -12.59
CA VAL A 9 18.99 13.46 -11.18
C VAL A 9 18.83 14.73 -10.35
N ILE A 10 19.71 15.72 -10.52
CA ILE A 10 19.66 17.00 -9.80
C ILE A 10 18.40 17.79 -10.19
N ALA A 11 18.05 17.83 -11.48
CA ALA A 11 16.82 18.46 -11.96
C ALA A 11 15.58 17.77 -11.38
N GLY A 12 15.57 16.43 -11.36
CA GLY A 12 14.50 15.64 -10.75
C GLY A 12 14.34 15.92 -9.26
N ILE A 13 15.45 15.95 -8.49
CA ILE A 13 15.45 16.29 -7.07
C ILE A 13 14.95 17.71 -6.85
N SER A 14 15.38 18.66 -7.70
CA SER A 14 15.00 20.07 -7.59
C SER A 14 13.50 20.27 -7.85
N VAL A 15 12.95 19.65 -8.91
CA VAL A 15 11.52 19.63 -9.19
C VAL A 15 10.74 18.98 -8.05
N PHE A 16 11.25 17.87 -7.51
CA PHE A 16 10.63 17.18 -6.37
C PHE A 16 10.56 18.07 -5.13
N ILE A 17 11.64 18.79 -4.79
CA ILE A 17 11.67 19.73 -3.67
C ILE A 17 10.67 20.88 -3.86
N VAL A 18 10.57 21.42 -5.08
CA VAL A 18 9.61 22.49 -5.41
C VAL A 18 8.17 22.00 -5.25
N LEU A 19 7.87 20.77 -5.72
CA LEU A 19 6.53 20.15 -5.62
C LEU A 19 6.14 19.74 -4.19
N ILE A 20 7.11 19.54 -3.31
CA ILE A 20 6.85 19.35 -1.87
C ILE A 20 6.53 20.70 -1.23
N LYS A 21 7.31 21.74 -1.54
CA LYS A 21 7.10 23.08 -0.97
C LYS A 21 5.84 23.80 -1.47
N SER A 22 5.31 23.41 -2.62
CA SER A 22 4.12 24.04 -3.18
C SER A 22 2.84 23.69 -2.42
N GLU A 23 2.81 22.56 -1.71
CA GLU A 23 1.61 22.08 -1.01
C GLU A 23 1.92 21.88 0.49
N PRO A 24 1.43 22.77 1.38
CA PRO A 24 1.66 22.70 2.82
C PRO A 24 1.36 21.32 3.40
N TYR A 25 0.35 20.64 2.85
CA TYR A 25 -0.06 19.30 3.25
C TYR A 25 1.06 18.24 3.10
N ARG A 26 1.87 18.32 2.04
CA ARG A 26 2.95 17.35 1.79
C ARG A 26 4.11 17.52 2.75
N ILE A 27 4.44 18.76 3.09
CA ILE A 27 5.44 19.07 4.12
C ILE A 27 4.97 18.58 5.49
N ASN A 28 3.70 18.80 5.84
CA ASN A 28 3.16 18.37 7.12
C ASN A 28 3.29 16.86 7.33
N ARG A 29 3.06 16.04 6.28
CA ARG A 29 3.28 14.58 6.35
C ARG A 29 4.73 14.19 6.61
N LEU A 30 5.68 14.92 6.04
CA LEU A 30 7.11 14.68 6.26
C LEU A 30 7.54 15.12 7.67
N LEU A 31 7.06 16.29 8.12
CA LEU A 31 7.33 16.79 9.47
C LEU A 31 6.76 15.87 10.54
N VAL A 32 5.52 15.43 10.38
CA VAL A 32 4.86 14.47 11.29
C VAL A 32 5.55 13.09 11.26
N PHE A 33 6.10 12.67 10.12
CA PHE A 33 6.87 11.44 10.06
C PHE A 33 8.18 11.53 10.88
N LEU A 34 8.85 12.69 10.87
CA LEU A 34 10.07 12.93 11.64
C LEU A 34 9.78 13.19 13.13
N ASP A 35 8.68 13.89 13.41
CA ASP A 35 8.21 14.19 14.76
C ASP A 35 6.68 14.02 14.83
N PRO A 36 6.18 12.83 15.22
CA PRO A 36 4.76 12.55 15.34
C PRO A 36 4.05 13.41 16.39
N SER A 37 4.80 14.03 17.32
CA SER A 37 4.23 14.87 18.38
C SER A 37 3.83 16.27 17.89
N HIS A 38 4.25 16.64 16.67
CA HIS A 38 4.00 17.94 16.06
C HIS A 38 2.55 18.18 15.67
N ASP A 39 1.77 17.12 15.44
CA ASP A 39 0.36 17.20 15.05
C ASP A 39 -0.48 16.17 15.82
N GLN A 40 -1.00 16.59 16.98
CA GLN A 40 -1.75 15.72 17.89
C GLN A 40 -3.23 15.52 17.49
N GLN A 41 -3.72 16.21 16.46
CA GLN A 41 -5.14 16.17 16.06
C GLN A 41 -5.35 15.75 14.59
N GLY A 42 -4.33 15.83 13.74
CA GLY A 42 -4.41 15.47 12.33
C GLY A 42 -3.63 14.19 11.99
N ILE A 43 -2.58 14.35 11.21
CA ILE A 43 -1.82 13.25 10.60
C ILE A 43 -1.06 12.46 11.67
N GLY A 44 -0.51 13.16 12.67
CA GLY A 44 0.22 12.54 13.78
C GLY A 44 -0.71 11.72 14.67
N TYR A 45 -1.94 12.20 14.87
CA TYR A 45 -2.98 11.44 15.55
C TYR A 45 -3.32 10.13 14.82
N GLN A 46 -3.55 10.19 13.50
CA GLN A 46 -3.86 9.01 12.69
C GLN A 46 -2.77 7.93 12.79
N ILE A 47 -1.49 8.30 12.62
CA ILE A 47 -0.40 7.32 12.72
C ILE A 47 -0.24 6.77 14.13
N ASN A 48 -0.38 7.60 15.17
CA ASN A 48 -0.28 7.14 16.55
C ASN A 48 -1.39 6.15 16.91
N GLN A 49 -2.64 6.42 16.51
CA GLN A 49 -3.74 5.47 16.73
C GLN A 49 -3.58 4.19 15.90
N ALA A 50 -3.04 4.29 14.69
CA ALA A 50 -2.74 3.12 13.87
C ALA A 50 -1.70 2.21 14.54
N LEU A 51 -0.62 2.79 15.06
CA LEU A 51 0.41 2.05 15.79
C LEU A 51 -0.13 1.44 17.09
N LEU A 52 -0.99 2.16 17.81
CA LEU A 52 -1.67 1.63 18.99
C LEU A 52 -2.58 0.44 18.65
N ALA A 53 -3.35 0.52 17.57
CA ALA A 53 -4.21 -0.57 17.09
C ALA A 53 -3.39 -1.84 16.76
N ILE A 54 -2.29 -1.66 16.02
CA ILE A 54 -1.38 -2.76 15.67
C ILE A 54 -0.76 -3.36 16.94
N GLY A 55 -0.35 -2.51 17.88
CA GLY A 55 0.26 -2.94 19.14
C GLY A 55 -0.71 -3.68 20.08
N SER A 56 -1.97 -3.26 20.15
CA SER A 56 -2.97 -3.84 21.06
C SER A 56 -3.47 -5.22 20.60
N GLY A 57 -3.34 -5.56 19.31
CA GLY A 57 -3.77 -6.85 18.78
C GLY A 57 -2.95 -8.06 19.25
N GLY A 58 -1.72 -7.86 19.74
CA GLY A 58 -0.85 -8.97 20.16
C GLY A 58 -0.65 -10.02 19.05
N ILE A 59 -0.50 -11.30 19.42
CA ILE A 59 -0.23 -12.37 18.44
C ILE A 59 -1.49 -12.79 17.67
N PHE A 60 -2.62 -12.94 18.36
CA PHE A 60 -3.85 -13.54 17.82
C PHE A 60 -4.99 -12.55 17.58
N GLY A 61 -4.84 -11.27 17.96
CA GLY A 61 -5.87 -10.26 17.85
C GLY A 61 -6.85 -10.27 19.00
N LEU A 62 -7.72 -9.25 19.01
CA LEU A 62 -8.83 -9.12 19.95
C LEU A 62 -10.10 -9.87 19.51
N GLY A 63 -10.11 -10.39 18.28
CA GLY A 63 -11.26 -11.00 17.64
C GLY A 63 -11.93 -10.06 16.63
N LEU A 64 -12.52 -10.66 15.58
CA LEU A 64 -13.21 -9.92 14.53
C LEU A 64 -14.35 -9.06 15.09
N GLY A 65 -14.38 -7.79 14.70
CA GLY A 65 -15.38 -6.84 15.18
C GLY A 65 -15.20 -6.34 16.61
N HIS A 66 -14.14 -6.76 17.31
CA HIS A 66 -13.82 -6.29 18.67
C HIS A 66 -12.73 -5.20 18.69
N SER A 67 -12.41 -4.59 17.55
CA SER A 67 -11.48 -3.46 17.48
C SER A 67 -12.02 -2.26 18.25
N LEU A 68 -11.23 -1.72 19.19
CA LEU A 68 -11.57 -0.50 19.91
C LEU A 68 -11.23 0.74 19.07
N GLN A 69 -10.12 0.68 18.32
CA GLN A 69 -9.63 1.81 17.54
C GLN A 69 -10.54 2.14 16.35
N LYS A 70 -11.16 1.13 15.74
CA LYS A 70 -12.10 1.27 14.61
C LYS A 70 -13.31 2.16 14.89
N PHE A 71 -13.83 2.15 16.11
CA PHE A 71 -15.11 2.80 16.39
C PHE A 71 -14.99 4.27 16.79
N ASN A 72 -13.92 4.66 17.47
CA ASN A 72 -13.87 5.97 18.14
C ASN A 72 -12.59 6.78 17.90
N TYR A 73 -11.54 6.18 17.34
CA TYR A 73 -10.20 6.76 17.46
C TYR A 73 -9.42 6.80 16.14
N LEU A 74 -9.53 5.78 15.29
CA LEU A 74 -8.75 5.74 14.05
C LEU A 74 -9.51 6.43 12.91
N PRO A 75 -8.97 7.51 12.32
CA PRO A 75 -9.53 8.12 11.11
C PRO A 75 -9.50 7.14 9.93
N GLU A 76 -10.50 7.20 9.05
CA GLU A 76 -10.61 6.35 7.85
C GLU A 76 -10.33 4.84 8.11
N PRO A 77 -10.95 4.22 9.13
CA PRO A 77 -10.60 2.87 9.58
C PRO A 77 -10.95 1.79 8.54
N VAL A 78 -11.90 2.10 7.64
CA VAL A 78 -12.27 1.25 6.51
C VAL A 78 -11.51 1.59 5.23
N GLY A 79 -10.87 2.76 5.18
CA GLY A 79 -10.14 3.29 4.03
C GLY A 79 -8.67 2.94 4.10
N ASP A 80 -7.81 3.94 4.21
CA ASP A 80 -6.35 3.82 4.20
C ASP A 80 -5.77 3.12 5.45
N SER A 81 -6.53 3.07 6.55
CA SER A 81 -6.07 2.58 7.85
C SER A 81 -6.53 1.15 8.18
N ILE A 82 -7.17 0.46 7.22
CA ILE A 82 -7.75 -0.88 7.42
C ILE A 82 -6.72 -1.93 7.85
N PHE A 83 -5.45 -1.81 7.44
CA PHE A 83 -4.41 -2.72 7.86
C PHE A 83 -4.15 -2.66 9.38
N ALA A 84 -4.25 -1.47 9.98
CA ALA A 84 -4.10 -1.32 11.43
C ALA A 84 -5.25 -2.00 12.19
N ILE A 85 -6.47 -1.90 11.67
CA ILE A 85 -7.64 -2.61 12.21
C ILE A 85 -7.47 -4.14 12.09
N ILE A 86 -6.93 -4.62 10.97
CA ILE A 86 -6.60 -6.05 10.82
C ILE A 86 -5.54 -6.47 11.85
N GLY A 87 -4.55 -5.62 12.13
CA GLY A 87 -3.59 -5.81 13.21
C GLY A 87 -4.23 -5.93 14.59
N GLU A 88 -5.22 -5.09 14.88
CA GLU A 88 -5.93 -5.15 16.16
C GLU A 88 -6.85 -6.39 16.28
N GLU A 89 -7.64 -6.67 15.24
CA GLU A 89 -8.67 -7.73 15.28
C GLU A 89 -8.07 -9.13 15.12
N LEU A 90 -7.04 -9.31 14.28
CA LEU A 90 -6.44 -10.60 13.93
C LEU A 90 -4.98 -10.76 14.40
N GLY A 91 -4.39 -9.71 14.98
CA GLY A 91 -3.06 -9.75 15.54
C GLY A 91 -1.95 -9.87 14.51
N LEU A 92 -0.77 -10.25 15.01
CA LEU A 92 0.41 -10.52 14.20
C LEU A 92 0.16 -11.64 13.16
N VAL A 93 -0.58 -12.67 13.53
CA VAL A 93 -0.87 -13.80 12.61
C VAL A 93 -1.70 -13.31 11.41
N GLY A 94 -2.73 -12.50 11.65
CA GLY A 94 -3.56 -11.96 10.57
C GLY A 94 -2.81 -11.02 9.63
N THR A 95 -2.02 -10.10 10.20
CA THR A 95 -1.23 -9.14 9.41
C THR A 95 -0.14 -9.82 8.59
N ILE A 96 0.62 -10.77 9.15
CA ILE A 96 1.60 -11.55 8.40
C ILE A 96 0.93 -12.38 7.30
N SER A 97 -0.21 -13.01 7.60
CA SER A 97 -0.96 -13.78 6.61
C SER A 97 -1.39 -12.90 5.44
N LEU A 98 -1.85 -11.68 5.69
CA LEU A 98 -2.25 -10.73 4.66
C LEU A 98 -1.06 -10.28 3.80
N VAL A 99 0.08 -9.96 4.42
CA VAL A 99 1.32 -9.64 3.70
C VAL A 99 1.73 -10.82 2.81
N PHE A 100 1.64 -12.04 3.34
CA PHE A 100 1.96 -13.25 2.59
C PHE A 100 1.02 -13.47 1.39
N LEU A 101 -0.27 -13.14 1.50
CA LEU A 101 -1.21 -13.18 0.37
C LEU A 101 -0.80 -12.21 -0.74
N PHE A 102 -0.38 -10.98 -0.40
CA PHE A 102 0.14 -10.04 -1.41
C PHE A 102 1.44 -10.51 -2.04
N LEU A 103 2.33 -11.15 -1.27
CA LEU A 103 3.55 -11.76 -1.81
C LEU A 103 3.23 -12.91 -2.78
N ILE A 104 2.27 -13.78 -2.44
CA ILE A 104 1.79 -14.82 -3.36
C ILE A 104 1.24 -14.20 -4.63
N LEU A 105 0.40 -13.16 -4.52
CA LEU A 105 -0.15 -12.44 -5.67
C LEU A 105 0.97 -11.89 -6.56
N ALA A 106 1.98 -11.25 -5.97
CA ALA A 106 3.13 -10.73 -6.70
C ALA A 106 3.90 -11.83 -7.44
N ILE A 107 4.26 -12.92 -6.74
CA ILE A 107 5.02 -14.03 -7.32
C ILE A 107 4.23 -14.72 -8.43
N ARG A 108 2.94 -14.98 -8.21
CA ARG A 108 2.06 -15.58 -9.22
C ARG A 108 1.88 -14.66 -10.42
N GLY A 109 1.67 -13.37 -10.18
CA GLY A 109 1.55 -12.35 -11.22
C GLY A 109 2.80 -12.24 -12.09
N LEU A 110 3.99 -12.17 -11.47
CA LEU A 110 5.26 -12.15 -12.19
C LEU A 110 5.49 -13.46 -12.96
N ARG A 111 5.04 -14.60 -12.44
CA ARG A 111 5.07 -15.88 -13.18
C ARG A 111 4.15 -15.84 -14.40
N ILE A 112 2.97 -15.25 -14.31
CA ILE A 112 2.08 -15.05 -15.47
C ILE A 112 2.78 -14.18 -16.51
N ALA A 113 3.34 -13.04 -16.09
CA ALA A 113 4.04 -12.13 -16.98
C ALA A 113 5.23 -12.79 -17.70
N LYS A 114 6.03 -13.60 -16.99
CA LYS A 114 7.19 -14.30 -17.55
C LYS A 114 6.80 -15.30 -18.64
N ASN A 115 5.65 -15.93 -18.51
CA ASN A 115 5.19 -16.98 -19.43
C ASN A 115 4.08 -16.49 -20.39
N ALA A 116 3.86 -15.17 -20.46
CA ALA A 116 2.85 -14.57 -21.34
C ALA A 116 3.14 -14.92 -22.81
N PRO A 117 2.10 -15.02 -23.66
CA PRO A 117 2.23 -15.46 -25.06
C PRO A 117 3.04 -14.49 -25.93
N ASP A 118 3.04 -13.20 -25.58
CA ASP A 118 3.73 -12.14 -26.30
C ASP A 118 4.27 -11.05 -25.35
N GLN A 119 5.15 -10.19 -25.88
CA GLN A 119 5.80 -9.14 -25.10
C GLN A 119 4.82 -8.08 -24.58
N PHE A 120 3.77 -7.75 -25.33
CA PHE A 120 2.79 -6.77 -24.92
C PHE A 120 1.96 -7.27 -23.74
N ALA A 121 1.46 -8.51 -23.81
CA ALA A 121 0.80 -9.17 -22.69
C ALA A 121 1.72 -9.28 -21.46
N SER A 122 3.01 -9.58 -21.67
CA SER A 122 4.00 -9.61 -20.59
C SER A 122 4.12 -8.25 -19.89
N LEU A 123 4.30 -7.17 -20.65
CA LEU A 123 4.43 -5.81 -20.10
C LEU A 123 3.17 -5.34 -19.38
N ILE A 124 1.98 -5.64 -19.92
CA ILE A 124 0.71 -5.37 -19.24
C ILE A 124 0.65 -6.11 -17.91
N ALA A 125 0.98 -7.41 -17.91
CA ALA A 125 0.94 -8.20 -16.69
C ALA A 125 1.92 -7.67 -15.63
N ILE A 126 3.14 -7.29 -16.02
CA ILE A 126 4.10 -6.63 -15.12
C ILE A 126 3.50 -5.33 -14.58
N GLY A 127 2.96 -4.47 -15.45
CA GLY A 127 2.38 -3.18 -15.05
C GLY A 127 1.28 -3.33 -14.01
N ILE A 128 0.32 -4.24 -14.22
CA ILE A 128 -0.79 -4.49 -13.29
C ILE A 128 -0.27 -5.06 -11.97
N VAL A 129 0.62 -6.06 -12.01
CA VAL A 129 1.16 -6.68 -10.79
C VAL A 129 1.97 -5.68 -9.99
N SER A 130 2.87 -4.93 -10.64
CA SER A 130 3.67 -3.89 -10.00
C SER A 130 2.78 -2.79 -9.41
N TRP A 131 1.74 -2.35 -10.12
CA TRP A 131 0.81 -1.34 -9.61
C TRP A 131 0.12 -1.82 -8.32
N ILE A 132 -0.50 -3.00 -8.33
CA ILE A 132 -1.20 -3.55 -7.17
C ILE A 132 -0.24 -3.81 -6.00
N THR A 133 0.89 -4.46 -6.25
CA THR A 133 1.85 -4.83 -5.20
C THR A 133 2.53 -3.61 -4.60
N LEU A 134 2.93 -2.62 -5.42
CA LEU A 134 3.54 -1.40 -4.92
C LEU A 134 2.53 -0.58 -4.11
N GLN A 135 1.28 -0.50 -4.56
CA GLN A 135 0.21 0.18 -3.82
C GLN A 135 0.00 -0.46 -2.45
N ALA A 136 -0.06 -1.80 -2.38
CA ALA A 136 -0.19 -2.52 -1.12
C ALA A 136 1.03 -2.31 -0.20
N PHE A 137 2.24 -2.40 -0.75
CA PHE A 137 3.48 -2.15 0.00
C PHE A 137 3.51 -0.75 0.58
N VAL A 138 3.18 0.28 -0.21
CA VAL A 138 3.17 1.68 0.23
C VAL A 138 2.12 1.92 1.32
N ASN A 139 0.92 1.35 1.19
CA ASN A 139 -0.10 1.45 2.24
C ASN A 139 0.40 0.82 3.56
N ILE A 140 0.88 -0.42 3.51
CA ILE A 140 1.34 -1.15 4.70
C ILE A 140 2.55 -0.46 5.34
N ALA A 141 3.51 0.00 4.54
CA ALA A 141 4.67 0.72 5.04
C ALA A 141 4.29 2.05 5.69
N ALA A 142 3.32 2.77 5.12
CA ALA A 142 2.87 4.05 5.64
C ALA A 142 2.16 3.90 6.99
N ILE A 143 1.21 2.96 7.09
CA ILE A 143 0.39 2.77 8.30
C ILE A 143 1.18 2.11 9.45
N THR A 144 2.28 1.41 9.14
CA THR A 144 3.24 0.89 10.13
C THR A 144 4.32 1.89 10.52
N GLY A 145 4.29 3.12 9.97
CA GLY A 145 5.24 4.19 10.29
C GLY A 145 6.64 4.02 9.68
N LEU A 146 6.81 3.15 8.68
CA LEU A 146 8.07 2.97 7.95
C LEU A 146 8.33 4.09 6.93
N ILE A 147 7.25 4.70 6.41
CA ILE A 147 7.28 5.84 5.49
C ILE A 147 6.19 6.86 5.88
N PRO A 148 6.21 8.10 5.35
CA PRO A 148 5.15 9.07 5.61
C PRO A 148 3.78 8.58 5.16
N LEU A 149 2.73 8.96 5.91
CA LEU A 149 1.34 8.61 5.56
C LEU A 149 0.99 9.08 4.15
N THR A 150 0.52 8.15 3.31
CA THR A 150 0.22 8.43 1.90
C THR A 150 -1.26 8.62 1.61
N GLY A 151 -2.16 8.07 2.44
CA GLY A 151 -3.61 8.09 2.19
C GLY A 151 -4.06 7.19 1.04
N ILE A 152 -3.21 6.27 0.61
CA ILE A 152 -3.49 5.33 -0.46
C ILE A 152 -4.25 4.13 0.11
N PRO A 153 -5.39 3.71 -0.45
CA PRO A 153 -6.12 2.55 0.04
C PRO A 153 -5.37 1.24 -0.25
N LEU A 154 -5.50 0.27 0.66
CA LEU A 154 -5.00 -1.08 0.51
C LEU A 154 -5.81 -1.84 -0.57
N PRO A 155 -5.18 -2.30 -1.66
CA PRO A 155 -5.88 -2.97 -2.74
C PRO A 155 -6.70 -4.17 -2.27
N PHE A 156 -7.90 -4.36 -2.82
CA PHE A 156 -8.86 -5.45 -2.53
C PHE A 156 -9.44 -5.50 -1.11
N ILE A 157 -8.89 -4.74 -0.15
CA ILE A 157 -9.28 -4.80 1.26
C ILE A 157 -9.97 -3.51 1.70
N SER A 158 -9.39 -2.36 1.37
CA SER A 158 -9.95 -1.06 1.73
C SER A 158 -11.26 -0.78 1.01
N TYR A 159 -12.15 -0.06 1.70
CA TYR A 159 -13.38 0.45 1.13
C TYR A 159 -13.09 1.52 0.08
N GLY A 160 -13.58 1.30 -1.14
CA GLY A 160 -13.44 2.25 -2.24
C GLY A 160 -14.15 1.73 -3.48
N GLY A 161 -15.39 2.17 -3.72
CA GLY A 161 -16.24 1.65 -4.78
C GLY A 161 -15.62 1.73 -6.18
N THR A 162 -14.99 2.85 -6.53
CA THR A 162 -14.29 2.98 -7.82
C THR A 162 -13.00 2.17 -7.86
N SER A 163 -12.23 2.20 -6.76
CA SER A 163 -10.95 1.49 -6.65
C SER A 163 -11.12 -0.02 -6.86
N ILE A 164 -12.13 -0.63 -6.23
CA ILE A 164 -12.36 -2.07 -6.35
C ILE A 164 -12.73 -2.48 -7.78
N ILE A 165 -13.47 -1.65 -8.52
CA ILE A 165 -13.82 -1.93 -9.93
C ILE A 165 -12.57 -2.01 -10.79
N PHE A 166 -11.65 -1.03 -10.68
CA PHE A 166 -10.41 -1.03 -11.46
C PHE A 166 -9.46 -2.15 -11.04
N LEU A 167 -9.38 -2.47 -9.75
CA LEU A 167 -8.60 -3.61 -9.26
C LEU A 167 -9.12 -4.95 -9.80
N LEU A 168 -10.44 -5.14 -9.81
CA LEU A 168 -11.09 -6.32 -10.39
C LEU A 168 -10.90 -6.39 -11.91
N MET A 169 -10.95 -5.25 -12.62
CA MET A 169 -10.64 -5.18 -14.04
C MET A 169 -9.19 -5.61 -14.32
N GLY A 170 -8.23 -5.07 -13.57
CA GLY A 170 -6.82 -5.45 -13.67
C GLY A 170 -6.59 -6.94 -13.38
N ALA A 171 -7.22 -7.47 -12.32
CA ALA A 171 -7.18 -8.89 -12.00
C ALA A 171 -7.80 -9.75 -13.13
N GLY A 172 -8.91 -9.31 -13.72
CA GLY A 172 -9.56 -9.97 -14.85
C GLY A 172 -8.64 -10.06 -16.08
N ILE A 173 -7.91 -8.99 -16.38
CA ILE A 173 -6.89 -8.97 -17.45
C ILE A 173 -5.77 -9.96 -17.14
N LEU A 174 -5.23 -9.97 -15.92
CA LEU A 174 -4.19 -10.93 -15.50
C LEU A 174 -4.66 -12.38 -15.63
N ILE A 175 -5.89 -12.68 -15.23
CA ILE A 175 -6.48 -14.02 -15.36
C ILE A 175 -6.65 -14.39 -16.84
N ASN A 176 -7.06 -13.44 -17.70
CA ASN A 176 -7.16 -13.69 -19.14
C ASN A 176 -5.80 -14.06 -19.74
N ILE A 177 -4.75 -13.29 -19.43
CA ILE A 177 -3.38 -13.58 -19.88
C ILE A 177 -2.93 -14.95 -19.34
N SER A 178 -3.20 -15.24 -18.06
CA SER A 178 -2.87 -16.52 -17.44
C SER A 178 -3.48 -17.72 -18.14
N LYS A 179 -4.66 -17.60 -18.77
CA LYS A 179 -5.29 -18.69 -19.53
C LYS A 179 -4.56 -19.00 -20.84
N GLN A 180 -3.84 -18.02 -21.39
CA GLN A 180 -3.11 -18.15 -22.65
C GLN A 180 -1.67 -18.64 -22.43
N VAL A 181 -1.20 -18.65 -21.17
CA VAL A 181 0.08 -19.23 -20.78
C VAL A 181 0.04 -20.74 -21.02
N LYS A 182 0.80 -21.22 -22.01
CA LYS A 182 1.05 -22.66 -22.18
C LYS A 182 1.96 -23.12 -21.04
N ILE A 183 1.36 -23.75 -20.02
CA ILE A 183 2.14 -24.54 -19.05
C ILE A 183 2.67 -25.73 -19.85
N ILE A 184 3.94 -25.66 -20.26
CA ILE A 184 4.66 -26.85 -20.71
C ILE A 184 4.67 -27.80 -19.51
N LYS A 185 3.85 -28.84 -19.57
CA LYS A 185 3.90 -29.97 -18.65
C LYS A 185 5.18 -30.75 -18.89
#